data_AF-A0A927BUG5-F1
#
_entry.id   AF-A0A927BUG5-F1
#
_cell.length_a   1.000
_cell.length_b   1.000
_cell.length_c   1.000
_cell.angle_alpha   90.00
_cell.angle_beta   90.00
_cell.angle_gamma   90.00
#
_symmetry.space_group_name_H-M   'P 1'
#
loop_
_entity.id
_entity.type
_entity.pdbx_description
1 polymer ?
#
loop_
_entity_poly.entity_id
_entity_poly.type
_entity_poly.pdbx_seq_one_letter_code
_entity_poly.pdbx_strand_id
1 'polypeptide(L)'
;MSGSRILAHRGASAYAPENTMAAFELARRMGAGALELDVQLTKDGRLVVIHDLTIDRTSDGSGRVMDMTLDELRQYDYSHAFRPHDAQASPLHFLAGGRLSEAPAEDYGEAGSRLAEH
;
A
#
# COMPACT_ATOMS: atom_id res chain seq x y z
N MET A 1 24.12 -10.01 -15.40
CA MET A 1 23.02 -10.95 -15.10
C MET A 1 21.72 -10.16 -15.16
N SER A 2 20.74 -10.58 -15.96
CA SER A 2 19.39 -9.99 -15.92
C SER A 2 18.61 -10.68 -14.80
N GLY A 3 18.56 -10.06 -13.62
CA GLY A 3 17.75 -10.56 -12.50
C GLY A 3 16.25 -10.38 -12.78
N SER A 4 15.41 -11.25 -12.22
CA SER A 4 13.97 -11.07 -12.23
C SER A 4 13.63 -9.74 -11.55
N ARG A 5 12.83 -8.88 -12.20
CA ARG A 5 12.39 -7.60 -11.61
C ARG A 5 11.25 -7.87 -10.65
N ILE A 6 11.37 -7.38 -9.42
CA ILE A 6 10.27 -7.39 -8.45
C ILE A 6 9.25 -6.33 -8.87
N LEU A 7 8.01 -6.76 -9.12
CA LEU A 7 6.86 -5.90 -9.36
C LEU A 7 6.07 -5.77 -8.05
N ALA A 8 5.95 -4.55 -7.53
CA ALA A 8 5.19 -4.30 -6.32
C ALA A 8 3.70 -4.10 -6.65
N HIS A 9 2.90 -5.13 -6.35
CA HIS A 9 1.46 -5.18 -6.56
C HIS A 9 0.74 -4.18 -5.63
N ARG A 10 0.19 -3.12 -6.23
CA ARG A 10 -0.43 -1.97 -5.57
C ARG A 10 0.50 -1.24 -4.59
N GLY A 11 1.80 -1.25 -4.91
CA GLY A 11 2.87 -0.79 -4.02
C GLY A 11 3.25 -1.84 -2.97
N ALA A 12 3.87 -1.40 -1.87
CA ALA A 12 4.20 -2.26 -0.74
C ALA A 12 2.95 -2.53 0.13
N SER A 13 1.90 -3.08 -0.48
CA SER A 13 0.53 -3.18 0.08
C SER A 13 0.40 -4.03 1.34
N ALA A 14 1.40 -4.87 1.64
CA ALA A 14 1.49 -5.56 2.93
C ALA A 14 1.92 -4.64 4.09
N TYR A 15 2.56 -3.51 3.79
CA TYR A 15 3.24 -2.65 4.76
C TYR A 15 2.74 -1.20 4.76
N ALA A 16 2.00 -0.79 3.74
CA ALA A 16 1.35 0.51 3.63
C ALA A 16 0.01 0.39 2.88
N PRO A 17 -0.94 1.34 3.05
CA PRO A 17 -2.23 1.29 2.37
C PRO A 17 -2.06 1.15 0.84
N GLU A 18 -2.72 0.16 0.25
CA GLU A 18 -2.60 -0.15 -1.18
C GLU A 18 -2.93 1.06 -2.06
N ASN A 19 -2.31 1.14 -3.25
CA ASN A 19 -2.59 2.19 -4.23
C ASN A 19 -2.40 3.65 -3.73
N THR A 20 -1.64 3.84 -2.66
CA THR A 20 -1.26 5.16 -2.15
C THR A 20 0.19 5.51 -2.49
N MET A 21 0.51 6.81 -2.45
CA MET A 21 1.90 7.27 -2.56
C MET A 21 2.80 6.67 -1.47
N ALA A 22 2.29 6.47 -0.26
CA ALA A 22 3.04 5.85 0.84
C ALA A 22 3.47 4.41 0.47
N ALA A 23 2.59 3.61 -0.10
CA ALA A 23 2.91 2.25 -0.56
C ALA A 23 3.86 2.24 -1.76
N PHE A 24 3.73 3.18 -2.69
CA PHE A 24 4.63 3.27 -3.85
C PHE A 24 6.04 3.72 -3.46
N GLU A 25 6.16 4.70 -2.57
CA GLU A 25 7.45 5.15 -2.06
C GLU A 25 8.14 4.06 -1.23
N LEU A 26 7.38 3.32 -0.42
CA LEU A 26 7.92 2.21 0.35
C LEU A 26 8.40 1.08 -0.58
N ALA A 27 7.63 0.71 -1.59
CA ALA A 27 8.05 -0.27 -2.59
C ALA A 27 9.36 0.15 -3.28
N ARG A 28 9.50 1.43 -3.63
CA ARG A 28 10.76 1.98 -4.19
C ARG A 28 11.92 1.83 -3.20
N ARG A 29 11.72 2.14 -1.92
CA ARG A 29 12.74 1.98 -0.87
C ARG A 29 13.13 0.51 -0.67
N MET A 30 12.19 -0.41 -0.82
CA MET A 30 12.42 -1.86 -0.75
C MET A 30 13.08 -2.45 -2.01
N GLY A 31 13.40 -1.63 -3.02
CA GLY A 31 14.09 -2.06 -4.22
C GLY A 31 13.19 -2.69 -5.30
N ALA A 32 11.89 -2.42 -5.27
CA ALA A 32 11.00 -2.84 -6.36
C ALA A 32 11.46 -2.22 -7.69
N GLY A 33 11.55 -3.06 -8.73
CA GLY A 33 11.96 -2.65 -10.07
C GLY A 33 10.81 -2.12 -10.93
N ALA A 34 9.57 -2.35 -10.50
CA ALA A 34 8.36 -1.84 -11.12
C ALA A 34 7.22 -1.74 -10.09
N LEU A 35 6.23 -0.90 -10.38
CA LEU A 35 4.98 -0.77 -9.62
C LEU A 35 3.82 -1.24 -10.49
N GLU A 36 2.86 -1.91 -9.87
CA GLU A 36 1.55 -2.17 -10.44
C GLU A 36 0.51 -1.35 -9.64
N LEU A 37 -0.54 -0.92 -10.33
CA LEU A 37 -1.61 -0.10 -9.79
C LEU A 37 -2.90 -0.31 -10.58
N ASP A 38 -4.04 -0.13 -9.92
CA ASP A 38 -5.37 -0.28 -10.51
C ASP A 38 -5.97 1.08 -10.84
N VAL A 39 -6.51 1.26 -12.06
CA VAL A 39 -7.11 2.53 -12.47
C VAL A 39 -8.61 2.41 -12.72
N GLN A 40 -9.36 3.44 -12.31
CA GLN A 40 -10.78 3.61 -12.61
C GLN A 40 -11.09 5.05 -13.02
N LEU A 41 -12.29 5.27 -13.57
CA LEU A 41 -12.82 6.58 -13.92
C LEU A 41 -13.87 7.02 -12.89
N THR A 42 -13.79 8.28 -12.49
CA THR A 42 -14.80 8.97 -11.68
C THR A 42 -16.01 9.37 -12.54
N LYS A 43 -17.09 9.82 -11.88
CA LYS A 43 -18.29 10.39 -12.53
C LYS A 43 -17.98 11.54 -13.49
N ASP A 44 -16.99 12.37 -13.14
CA ASP A 44 -16.52 13.50 -13.94
C ASP A 44 -15.36 13.14 -14.89
N GLY A 45 -15.13 11.85 -15.14
CA GLY A 45 -14.20 11.35 -16.15
C GLY A 45 -12.72 11.50 -15.79
N ARG A 46 -12.39 11.58 -14.50
CA ARG A 46 -11.02 11.68 -13.99
C ARG A 46 -10.48 10.30 -13.66
N LEU A 47 -9.20 10.07 -13.93
CA LEU A 47 -8.54 8.83 -13.51
C LEU A 47 -8.22 8.89 -12.01
N VAL A 48 -8.53 7.80 -11.32
CA VAL A 48 -8.18 7.56 -9.92
C VAL A 48 -7.55 6.18 -9.77
N VAL A 49 -6.75 6.00 -8.72
CA VAL A 49 -6.07 4.74 -8.44
C VAL A 49 -6.79 4.02 -7.31
N ILE A 50 -7.57 2.99 -7.64
CA ILE A 50 -8.34 2.21 -6.69
C ILE A 50 -8.77 0.88 -7.33
N HIS A 51 -8.60 -0.21 -6.58
CA HIS A 51 -8.91 -1.56 -7.07
C HIS A 51 -10.41 -1.85 -7.08
N ASP A 52 -11.07 -1.65 -5.95
CA ASP A 52 -12.46 -2.04 -5.76
C ASP A 52 -13.39 -1.05 -6.51
N LEU A 53 -14.54 -1.52 -6.98
CA LEU A 53 -15.55 -0.66 -7.63
C LEU A 53 -16.15 0.37 -6.65
N THR A 54 -15.97 0.15 -5.35
CA THR A 54 -16.44 1.01 -4.26
C THR A 54 -15.30 1.40 -3.33
N ILE A 55 -15.47 2.47 -2.57
CA ILE A 55 -14.46 2.98 -1.63
C ILE A 55 -14.52 2.31 -0.24
N ASP A 56 -15.52 1.47 0.00
CA ASP A 56 -15.92 0.94 1.31
C ASP A 56 -14.83 0.17 2.05
N ARG A 57 -14.01 -0.61 1.32
CA ARG A 57 -12.97 -1.45 1.93
C ARG A 57 -11.73 -0.65 2.32
N THR A 58 -11.38 0.36 1.53
CA THR A 58 -10.07 1.04 1.61
C THR A 58 -10.15 2.42 2.23
N SER A 59 -11.34 2.98 2.43
CA SER A 59 -11.53 4.31 3.01
C SER A 59 -12.44 4.31 4.24
N ASP A 60 -12.70 5.49 4.80
CA ASP A 60 -13.74 5.76 5.79
C ASP A 60 -15.10 6.14 5.16
N GLY A 61 -15.22 6.05 3.83
CA GLY A 61 -16.44 6.32 3.08
C GLY A 61 -17.18 5.08 2.59
N SER A 62 -18.27 5.30 1.85
CA SER A 62 -18.99 4.26 1.12
C SER A 62 -19.55 4.82 -0.18
N GLY A 63 -19.58 4.00 -1.23
CA GLY A 63 -20.11 4.39 -2.53
C GLY A 63 -19.25 3.91 -3.70
N ARG A 64 -19.84 3.91 -4.90
CA ARG A 64 -19.16 3.49 -6.13
C ARG A 64 -18.31 4.62 -6.69
N VAL A 65 -17.09 4.29 -7.11
CA VAL A 65 -16.14 5.26 -7.69
C VAL A 65 -16.74 5.97 -8.90
N MET A 66 -17.45 5.24 -9.77
CA MET A 66 -18.07 5.76 -10.98
C MET A 66 -19.24 6.72 -10.72
N ASP A 67 -19.78 6.73 -9.50
CA ASP A 67 -20.92 7.59 -9.11
C ASP A 67 -20.46 8.87 -8.38
N MET A 68 -19.15 9.03 -8.14
CA MET A 68 -18.55 10.14 -7.39
C MET A 68 -17.60 10.95 -8.27
N THR A 69 -17.56 12.26 -8.08
CA THR A 69 -16.58 13.16 -8.69
C THR A 69 -15.23 13.05 -7.99
N LEU A 70 -14.15 13.48 -8.66
CA LEU A 70 -12.82 13.53 -8.03
C LEU A 70 -12.81 14.35 -6.73
N ASP A 71 -13.54 15.47 -6.69
CA ASP A 71 -13.56 16.34 -5.51
C ASP A 71 -14.32 15.72 -4.34
N GLU A 72 -15.38 14.95 -4.59
CA GLU A 72 -16.05 14.13 -3.57
C GLU A 72 -15.13 13.02 -3.05
N LEU A 73 -14.45 12.29 -3.95
CA LEU A 73 -13.54 11.20 -3.56
C LEU A 73 -12.36 11.68 -2.71
N ARG A 74 -11.92 12.93 -2.88
CA ARG A 74 -10.83 13.55 -2.10
C ARG A 74 -11.17 13.82 -0.64
N GLN A 75 -12.44 13.72 -0.25
CA GLN A 75 -12.87 14.02 1.12
C GLN A 75 -12.63 12.85 2.09
N TYR A 76 -12.24 11.67 1.60
CA TYR A 76 -12.12 10.44 2.38
C TYR A 76 -10.66 10.07 2.68
N ASP A 77 -10.44 9.38 3.80
CA ASP A 77 -9.15 8.83 4.19
C ASP A 77 -8.99 7.37 3.73
N TYR A 78 -8.18 7.16 2.69
CA TYR A 78 -7.86 5.84 2.13
C TYR A 78 -6.82 5.03 2.93
N SER A 79 -6.46 5.49 4.12
CA SER A 79 -5.61 4.76 5.07
C SER A 79 -6.41 4.18 6.24
N HIS A 80 -7.67 4.59 6.42
CA HIS A 80 -8.48 4.30 7.60
C HIS A 80 -8.59 2.80 7.92
N ALA A 81 -8.85 1.98 6.89
CA ALA A 81 -9.03 0.54 7.03
C ALA A 81 -7.71 -0.25 7.02
N PHE A 82 -6.57 0.38 6.73
CA PHE A 82 -5.31 -0.33 6.58
C PHE A 82 -4.81 -0.88 7.90
N ARG A 83 -4.39 -2.15 7.89
CA ARG A 83 -3.71 -2.80 9.00
C ARG A 83 -2.40 -3.38 8.46
N PRO A 84 -1.24 -2.90 8.92
CA PRO A 84 0.03 -3.44 8.45
C PRO A 84 0.13 -4.92 8.80
N HIS A 85 0.70 -5.69 7.88
CA HIS A 85 1.07 -7.05 8.18
C HIS A 85 2.18 -7.04 9.23
N ASP A 86 1.88 -7.56 10.42
CA ASP A 86 2.90 -7.76 11.44
C ASP A 86 3.75 -8.97 11.05
N ALA A 87 4.96 -8.70 10.56
CA ALA A 87 5.93 -9.73 10.21
C ALA A 87 6.37 -10.56 11.43
N GLN A 88 6.17 -10.07 12.67
CA GLN A 88 6.45 -10.82 13.91
C GLN A 88 5.27 -11.73 14.32
N ALA A 89 4.06 -11.51 13.81
CA ALA A 89 2.84 -12.22 14.24
C ALA A 89 2.52 -13.49 13.43
N SER A 90 3.28 -13.79 12.37
CA SER A 90 3.07 -14.99 11.56
C SER A 90 4.18 -16.01 11.79
N PRO A 91 4.02 -16.98 12.71
CA PRO A 91 4.87 -18.16 12.74
C PRO A 91 4.44 -19.09 11.61
N LEU A 92 4.60 -18.65 10.35
CA LEU A 92 4.66 -19.60 9.24
C LEU A 92 6.02 -20.29 9.34
N HIS A 93 6.04 -21.36 10.13
CA HIS A 93 7.11 -22.34 10.20
C HIS A 93 7.26 -22.96 8.80
N PHE A 94 8.05 -22.34 7.93
CA PHE A 94 8.40 -22.92 6.65
C PHE A 94 9.43 -24.02 6.92
N LEU A 95 8.96 -25.26 7.10
CA LEU A 95 9.77 -26.46 7.00
C LEU A 95 10.15 -26.68 5.53
N ALA A 96 11.13 -25.92 5.05
CA ALA A 96 11.93 -26.33 3.91
C ALA A 96 13.39 -26.01 4.23
N GLY A 97 14.16 -27.07 4.49
CA GLY A 97 15.57 -27.00 4.81
C GLY A 97 16.36 -26.22 3.76
N GLY A 98 16.83 -25.06 4.17
CA GLY A 98 17.76 -24.24 3.41
C GLY A 98 18.21 -23.10 4.32
N ARG A 99 19.45 -23.19 4.82
CA ARG A 99 20.03 -22.23 5.77
C ARG A 99 20.12 -20.86 5.10
N LEU A 100 19.21 -19.94 5.45
CA LEU A 100 19.40 -18.52 5.18
C LEU A 100 20.33 -17.98 6.27
N SER A 101 21.52 -17.54 5.87
CA SER A 101 22.38 -16.72 6.72
C SER A 101 21.64 -15.43 7.05
N GLU A 102 21.59 -15.09 8.34
CA GLU A 102 20.89 -13.96 8.91
C GLU A 102 21.23 -12.65 8.18
N ALA A 103 20.21 -11.96 7.67
CA ALA A 103 20.30 -10.54 7.37
C ALA A 103 19.99 -9.77 8.66
N PRO A 104 20.75 -8.72 9.00
CA PRO A 104 20.55 -8.00 10.25
C PRO A 104 19.19 -7.28 10.22
N ALA A 105 18.48 -7.37 11.34
CA ALA A 105 17.31 -6.55 11.60
C ALA A 105 17.76 -5.10 11.75
N GLU A 106 17.64 -4.30 10.68
CA GLU A 106 17.73 -2.85 10.79
C GLU A 106 16.34 -2.28 11.08
N ASP A 107 16.31 -1.60 12.21
CA ASP A 107 15.24 -0.88 12.88
C ASP A 107 14.45 0.03 11.92
N TYR A 108 13.21 -0.33 11.59
CA TYR A 108 12.26 0.60 10.96
C TYR A 108 11.70 1.55 12.02
N GLY A 109 12.57 2.46 12.46
CA GLY A 109 12.30 3.45 13.49
C GLY A 109 11.14 4.40 13.14
N GLU A 110 10.46 4.83 14.20
CA GLU A 110 9.42 5.85 14.28
C GLU A 110 9.57 6.99 13.25
N ALA A 111 8.71 7.00 12.23
CA ALA A 111 8.47 8.19 11.42
C ALA A 111 6.95 8.44 11.38
N GLY A 112 6.41 8.99 12.47
CA GLY A 112 4.98 9.18 12.58
C GLY A 112 4.45 9.85 13.84
N SER A 113 5.15 10.81 14.44
CA SER A 113 4.48 11.88 15.21
C SER A 113 5.43 13.05 15.47
N ARG A 114 5.13 14.20 14.85
CA ARG A 114 5.42 15.56 15.33
C ARG A 114 5.10 16.57 14.22
N LEU A 115 3.82 16.88 14.09
CA LEU A 115 3.36 18.20 13.64
C LEU A 115 2.01 18.50 14.34
N ALA A 116 2.12 18.96 15.58
CA ALA A 116 1.14 19.81 16.25
C ALA A 116 1.88 20.54 17.39
N GLU A 117 1.52 21.81 17.61
CA GLU A 117 2.04 22.76 18.62
C GLU A 117 3.29 23.57 18.21
N HIS A 118 3.08 24.63 17.41
CA HIS A 118 2.94 26.01 17.91
C HIS A 118 2.54 26.97 16.79
#